data_AF-A0A7I7JP66-F1
#
_entry.id   AF-A0A7I7JP66-F1
#
_cell.length_a   1.000
_cell.length_b   1.000
_cell.length_c   1.000
_cell.angle_alpha   90.00
_cell.angle_beta   90.00
_cell.angle_gamma   90.00
#
_symmetry.space_group_name_H-M   'P 1'
#
loop_
_entity.id
_entity.type
_entity.pdbx_description
1 polymer ?
#
loop_
_entity_poly.entity_id
_entity_poly.type
_entity_poly.pdbx_seq_one_letter_code
_entity_poly.pdbx_strand_id
1 'polypeptide(L)'
;MATKTISIDIEAYERLRAARSSPGESFSRVIKRAHWRNEARTAGALLAALADLPTATADALDRLDEAQHMDLPPDDPWHPA
;
A
#
# COMPACT_ATOMS: atom_id res chain seq x y z
N MET A 1 -17.45 -24.82 -14.89
CA MET A 1 -16.71 -23.69 -14.30
C MET A 1 -15.83 -23.11 -15.39
N ALA A 2 -15.85 -21.80 -15.62
CA ALA A 2 -14.88 -21.20 -16.53
C ALA A 2 -13.48 -21.29 -15.92
N THR A 3 -12.53 -21.84 -16.66
CA THR A 3 -11.13 -21.94 -16.26
C THR A 3 -10.29 -21.02 -17.14
N LYS A 4 -9.32 -20.33 -16.55
CA LYS A 4 -8.27 -19.62 -17.27
C LYS A 4 -6.93 -20.23 -16.90
N THR A 5 -6.07 -20.42 -17.90
CA THR A 5 -4.69 -20.84 -17.72
C THR A 5 -3.82 -19.60 -17.57
N ILE A 6 -2.94 -19.61 -16.58
CA ILE A 6 -1.94 -18.55 -16.36
C ILE A 6 -0.55 -19.18 -16.41
N SER A 7 0.41 -18.45 -16.93
CA SER A 7 1.83 -18.77 -16.78
C SER A 7 2.33 -18.07 -15.52
N ILE A 8 3.10 -18.78 -14.70
CA ILE A 8 3.76 -18.26 -13.49
C ILE A 8 5.21 -18.71 -13.50
N ASP A 9 6.09 -17.97 -12.82
CA ASP A 9 7.46 -18.42 -12.63
C ASP A 9 7.52 -19.66 -11.71
N ILE A 10 8.69 -20.30 -11.69
CA ILE A 10 8.90 -21.53 -10.94
C ILE A 10 8.82 -21.30 -9.42
N GLU A 11 9.22 -20.13 -8.94
CA GLU A 11 9.20 -19.79 -7.52
C GLU A 11 7.75 -19.67 -7.02
N ALA A 12 6.90 -18.97 -7.78
CA ALA A 12 5.48 -18.85 -7.51
C ALA A 12 4.78 -20.21 -7.53
N TYR A 13 5.13 -21.08 -8.48
CA TYR A 13 4.62 -22.45 -8.54
C TYR A 13 4.97 -23.23 -7.27
N GLU A 14 6.23 -23.23 -6.84
CA GLU A 14 6.65 -23.95 -5.63
C GLU A 14 6.02 -23.37 -4.36
N ARG A 15 5.84 -22.04 -4.28
CA ARG A 15 5.09 -21.40 -3.18
C ARG A 15 3.65 -21.88 -3.12
N LEU A 16 2.95 -21.95 -4.25
CA LEU A 16 1.59 -22.49 -4.31
C LEU A 16 1.54 -23.96 -3.92
N ARG A 17 2.55 -24.74 -4.32
CA ARG A 17 2.67 -26.17 -3.97
C ARG A 17 2.89 -26.37 -2.48
N ALA A 18 3.76 -25.58 -1.85
CA ALA A 18 4.04 -25.62 -0.41
C ALA A 18 2.84 -25.16 0.43
N ALA A 19 2.05 -24.20 -0.08
CA ALA A 19 0.87 -23.67 0.62
C ALA A 19 -0.36 -24.61 0.61
N ARG A 20 -0.27 -25.78 -0.05
CA ARG A 20 -1.34 -26.80 -0.04
C ARG A 20 -1.46 -27.40 1.35
N SER A 21 -2.66 -27.40 1.91
CA SER A 21 -2.95 -28.01 3.22
C SER A 21 -3.14 -29.52 3.14
N SER A 22 -3.36 -30.07 1.94
CA SER A 22 -3.44 -31.52 1.71
C SER A 22 -3.00 -31.90 0.28
N PRO A 23 -2.61 -33.17 0.06
CA PRO A 23 -2.18 -33.65 -1.26
C PRO A 23 -3.26 -33.62 -2.35
N GLY A 24 -4.54 -33.45 -1.98
CA GLY A 24 -5.67 -33.35 -2.90
C GLY A 24 -6.13 -31.91 -3.17
N GLU A 25 -5.57 -30.91 -2.49
CA GLU A 25 -6.02 -29.53 -2.64
C GLU A 25 -5.63 -28.97 -4.02
N SER A 26 -6.58 -28.36 -4.73
CA SER A 26 -6.31 -27.73 -6.03
C SER A 26 -5.63 -26.37 -5.87
N PHE A 27 -4.78 -26.00 -6.83
CA PHE A 27 -4.15 -24.68 -6.84
C PHE A 27 -5.17 -23.54 -6.86
N SER A 28 -6.30 -23.71 -7.54
CA SER A 28 -7.41 -22.75 -7.51
C SER A 28 -7.95 -22.53 -6.10
N ARG A 29 -7.94 -23.54 -5.23
CA ARG A 29 -8.37 -23.41 -3.82
C ARG A 29 -7.30 -22.72 -2.98
N VAL A 30 -6.02 -23.02 -3.21
CA VAL A 30 -4.89 -22.32 -2.59
C VAL A 30 -4.94 -20.82 -2.90
N ILE A 31 -5.08 -20.46 -4.19
CA ILE A 31 -5.17 -19.06 -4.66
C ILE A 31 -6.35 -18.33 -4.00
N LYS A 32 -7.50 -18.99 -3.84
CA LYS A 32 -8.69 -18.39 -3.22
C LYS A 32 -8.56 -18.16 -1.71
N ARG A 33 -7.83 -19.01 -1.00
CA ARG A 33 -7.59 -18.85 0.45
C ARG A 33 -6.45 -17.86 0.73
N ALA A 34 -5.53 -17.67 -0.20
CA ALA A 34 -4.45 -16.73 -0.03
C ALA A 34 -4.98 -15.36 0.43
N HIS A 35 -4.36 -14.82 1.48
CA HIS A 35 -4.68 -13.49 1.97
C HIS A 35 -4.04 -12.46 1.04
N TRP A 36 -4.78 -12.07 0.01
CA TRP A 36 -4.43 -10.93 -0.81
C TRP A 36 -4.64 -9.68 0.03
N ARG A 37 -3.64 -8.79 0.15
CA ARG A 37 -3.84 -7.46 0.73
C ARG A 37 -4.81 -6.69 -0.15
N ASN A 38 -6.10 -6.89 0.10
CA ASN A 38 -7.20 -6.15 -0.45
C ASN A 38 -7.73 -5.21 0.63
N GLU A 39 -6.81 -4.51 1.29
CA GLU A 39 -7.16 -3.48 2.24
C GLU A 39 -7.89 -2.38 1.46
N ALA A 40 -9.21 -2.31 1.66
CA ALA A 40 -9.99 -1.23 1.09
C ALA A 40 -9.38 0.09 1.55
N ARG A 41 -9.08 0.99 0.60
CA ARG A 41 -8.58 2.34 0.87
C ARG A 41 -9.71 3.16 1.52
N THR A 42 -9.95 2.89 2.79
CA THR A 42 -10.99 3.54 3.59
C THR A 42 -10.36 4.57 4.49
N ALA A 43 -11.15 5.58 4.87
CA ALA A 43 -10.73 6.56 5.88
C ALA A 43 -10.39 5.89 7.22
N GLY A 44 -11.07 4.80 7.57
CA GLY A 44 -10.77 4.03 8.79
C GLY A 44 -9.40 3.36 8.74
N ALA A 45 -9.01 2.78 7.59
CA ALA A 45 -7.68 2.21 7.40
C ALA A 45 -6.58 3.28 7.46
N LEU A 46 -6.84 4.46 6.89
CA LEU A 46 -5.92 5.61 7.00
C LEU A 46 -5.75 6.06 8.45
N LEU A 47 -6.84 6.21 9.21
CA LEU A 47 -6.79 6.61 10.62
C LEU A 47 -6.01 5.60 11.48
N ALA A 48 -6.22 4.31 11.26
CA ALA A 48 -5.47 3.27 11.96
C ALA A 48 -3.96 3.36 11.64
N ALA A 49 -3.59 3.57 10.38
CA ALA A 49 -2.19 3.73 9.99
C ALA A 49 -1.55 4.99 10.60
N LEU A 50 -2.30 6.10 10.68
CA LEU A 50 -1.83 7.35 11.28
C LEU A 50 -1.52 7.23 12.78
N ALA A 51 -2.17 6.32 13.51
CA ALA A 51 -1.91 6.13 14.93
C ALA A 51 -0.46 5.64 15.21
N ASP A 52 0.13 4.92 14.26
CA ASP A 52 1.48 4.35 14.40
C ASP A 52 2.57 5.23 13.76
N LEU A 53 2.20 6.31 13.08
CA LEU A 53 3.14 7.21 12.43
C LEU A 53 3.79 8.15 13.46
N PRO A 54 5.11 8.40 13.36
CA PRO A 54 5.77 9.38 14.22
C PRO A 54 5.22 10.79 13.98
N THR A 55 5.02 11.54 15.06
CA THR A 55 4.66 12.95 14.98
C THR A 55 5.87 13.81 14.61
N ALA A 56 5.63 14.97 14.00
CA ALA A 56 6.68 15.95 13.73
C ALA A 56 7.38 16.38 15.03
N THR A 57 8.69 16.60 14.95
CA THR A 57 9.47 17.15 16.06
C THR A 57 9.24 18.65 16.19
N ALA A 58 9.51 19.22 17.36
CA ALA A 58 9.42 20.67 17.58
C ALA A 58 10.26 21.46 16.55
N ASP A 59 11.52 21.07 16.32
CA ASP A 59 12.36 21.67 15.28
C ASP A 59 11.74 21.61 13.87
N ALA A 60 11.09 20.49 13.54
CA ALA A 60 10.44 20.36 12.24
C ALA A 60 9.23 21.29 12.12
N LEU A 61 8.48 21.49 13.21
CA LEU A 61 7.37 22.45 13.26
C LEU A 61 7.88 23.89 13.16
N ASP A 62 8.92 24.25 13.93
CA ASP A 62 9.50 25.60 13.90
C ASP A 62 10.01 25.98 12.50
N ARG A 63 10.65 25.03 11.80
CA ARG A 63 11.09 25.23 10.41
C ARG A 63 9.92 25.38 9.43
N LEU A 64 8.82 24.65 9.65
CA LEU A 64 7.63 24.75 8.81
C LEU A 64 6.90 26.08 9.04
N ASP A 65 6.80 26.52 10.29
CA ASP A 65 6.19 27.81 10.66
C ASP A 65 6.97 28.99 10.09
N GLU A 66 8.31 28.93 10.14
CA GLU A 66 9.18 29.94 9.52
C GLU A 66 9.02 29.93 7.99
N ALA A 67 9.02 28.75 7.37
CA ALA A 67 8.83 28.62 5.94
C ALA A 67 7.47 29.20 5.50
N GLN A 68 6.41 28.97 6.28
CA GLN A 68 5.08 29.51 6.00
C GLN A 68 5.00 31.04 6.20
N HIS A 69 5.72 31.61 7.18
CA HIS A 69 5.82 33.07 7.32
C HIS A 69 6.54 33.73 6.15
N MET A 70 7.55 33.04 5.62
CA MET A 70 8.36 33.51 4.49
C MET A 70 7.73 33.17 3.13
N ASP A 71 6.62 32.42 3.11
CA ASP A 71 5.92 32.03 1.90
C ASP A 71 5.16 33.23 1.33
N LEU A 72 5.78 33.86 0.34
CA LEU A 72 5.18 34.93 -0.42
C LEU A 72 4.44 34.34 -1.61
N PRO A 73 3.26 34.87 -1.97
CA PRO A 73 2.59 34.46 -3.19
C PRO A 73 3.54 34.69 -4.38
N PRO A 74 3.56 33.77 -5.35
CA PRO A 74 4.36 33.95 -6.55
C PRO A 74 3.93 35.22 -7.29
N ASP A 75 4.89 35.88 -7.94
CA ASP A 75 4.64 37.13 -8.68
C ASP A 75 3.54 36.98 -9.76
N ASP A 76 3.47 35.79 -10.38
CA ASP A 76 2.35 35.37 -11.24
C ASP A 76 1.74 34.06 -10.70
N PRO A 77 0.49 34.09 -10.20
CA PRO A 77 -0.18 32.91 -9.64
C PRO A 77 -0.51 31.83 -10.68
N TRP A 78 -0.43 32.14 -11.97
CA TRP A 78 -0.71 31.21 -13.06
C TRP A 78 0.55 30.80 -13.84
N HIS A 79 1.66 31.54 -13.69
CA HIS A 79 2.95 31.25 -14.32
C HIS A 79 4.15 31.50 -13.38
N PRO A 80 4.35 30.65 -12.35
CA PRO A 80 5.52 30.76 -11.48
C PRO A 80 6.82 30.46 -12.28
N ALA A 81 7.83 31.31 -12.10
CA ALA A 81 9.17 31.16 -12.70
C ALA A 81 10.02 30.10 -11.98
#